data_AF-A0A1S9DC06-F1
#
_entry.id   AF-A0A1S9DC06-F1
#
_cell.length_a   1.000
_cell.length_b   1.000
_cell.length_c   1.000
_cell.angle_alpha   90.00
_cell.angle_beta   90.00
_cell.angle_gamma   90.00
#
_symmetry.space_group_name_H-M   'P 1'
#
loop_
_entity.id
_entity.type
_entity.pdbx_description
1 polymer ?
#
loop_
_entity_poly.entity_id
_entity_poly.type
_entity_poly.pdbx_seq_one_letter_code
_entity_poly.pdbx_strand_id
1 'polypeptide(L)'
;MPPSSLSKAANLKALLTRALTLNLPLYPDSPTPSGLSLSEIASAAATAVPESPVSNVPGLAFDRFYHLWMENTDFKVAAADENMQWLASQGILLTNYYGVTHPSMPNYCSSVGGDTWGMDHDNFVQMPSNISTVNTHTDDYVRRHNPLVLFDSVTNNDTRARQIKNFTTFEEDIKNKRLPQWAFITPNVTNDAHDTNITFGAKWERSWVADLLNNTYFMNNTLFLLTFDEDAYDGNNRVFSVLLGGAIPEHLRGTTDDTFYTHYSTIATVSANWGLPSLGRWDCGANIFEIVANKTGYVNYEVNTTNLRLNETYPGPEAIGWIGQYSPVWPVPVTDAQCSAGHGVLESVKAAFAESTPTYNYTSPYPWDAKNGYNADVTATRPTNGTVTNTTSDDEDVTLSNAAVLLDEADIFLEERSPADLQHNALVIQIKSATDIALSAPRPDGCQRIWNNFINRLDHSGVKAHIDKLKDKVDMLSAHELNGREIRNAIQTATLLPQFRGQTLGPRHLKEVIKVSNEFEQHLTDFHGHSSSERARVQGTRAD
;
A
#
# COMPACT_ATOMS: atom_id res chain seq x y z
N MET A 1 41.10 22.11 40.74
CA MET A 1 39.95 22.81 40.11
C MET A 1 39.56 22.02 38.87
N PRO A 2 38.31 21.54 38.75
CA PRO A 2 37.87 20.90 37.52
C PRO A 2 37.65 21.98 36.43
N PRO A 3 37.95 21.69 35.15
CA PRO A 3 37.79 22.67 34.08
C PRO A 3 36.31 22.94 33.81
N SER A 4 35.98 24.21 33.52
CA SER A 4 34.61 24.71 33.34
C SER A 4 33.89 24.14 32.11
N SER A 5 32.56 24.10 32.19
CA SER A 5 31.62 23.56 31.19
C SER A 5 31.79 24.12 29.78
N LEU A 6 32.36 25.31 29.62
CA LEU A 6 32.69 25.94 28.34
C LEU A 6 33.82 25.22 27.57
N SER A 7 34.74 24.51 28.26
CA SER A 7 35.83 23.77 27.62
C SER A 7 35.40 22.44 26.98
N LYS A 8 34.28 21.85 27.42
CA LYS A 8 33.73 20.60 26.87
C LYS A 8 32.94 20.83 25.57
N ALA A 9 32.24 21.96 25.46
CA ALA A 9 31.51 22.35 24.25
C ALA A 9 32.46 22.74 23.10
N ALA A 10 33.57 23.43 23.42
CA ALA A 10 34.60 23.78 22.43
C ALA A 10 35.33 22.54 21.87
N ASN A 11 35.59 21.53 22.71
CA ASN A 11 36.21 20.27 22.27
C ASN A 11 35.28 19.40 21.41
N LEU A 12 33.96 19.44 21.64
CA LEU A 12 32.99 18.72 20.80
C LEU A 12 32.87 19.36 19.41
N LYS A 13 32.86 20.69 19.33
CA LYS A 13 32.87 21.44 18.06
C LYS A 13 34.17 21.21 17.28
N ALA A 14 35.31 21.17 17.96
CA ALA A 14 36.61 20.86 17.35
C ALA A 14 36.72 19.39 16.87
N LEU A 15 36.12 18.42 17.58
CA LEU A 15 36.06 17.03 17.15
C LEU A 15 35.21 16.85 15.88
N LEU A 16 34.08 17.56 15.80
CA LEU A 16 33.22 17.59 14.61
C LEU A 16 33.94 18.18 13.39
N THR A 17 34.68 19.28 13.56
CA THR A 17 35.48 19.87 12.46
C THR A 17 36.67 19.00 12.04
N ARG A 18 37.27 18.22 12.96
CA ARG A 18 38.37 17.29 12.64
C ARG A 18 37.92 15.99 11.99
N ALA A 19 36.73 15.49 12.33
CA ALA A 19 36.11 14.35 11.63
C ALA A 19 35.79 14.66 10.16
N LEU A 20 35.56 15.94 9.84
CA LEU A 20 35.35 16.44 8.48
C LEU A 20 36.63 16.63 7.64
N THR A 21 37.85 16.46 8.21
CA THR A 21 39.12 16.81 7.53
C THR A 21 40.20 15.73 7.52
N LEU A 22 39.93 14.50 7.98
CA LEU A 22 40.87 13.38 7.82
C LEU A 22 40.71 12.72 6.44
N ASN A 23 41.55 13.16 5.50
CA ASN A 23 41.89 12.41 4.28
C ASN A 23 42.53 11.06 4.67
N LEU A 24 41.72 10.00 4.70
CA LEU A 24 42.20 8.62 4.59
C LEU A 24 42.40 8.29 3.10
N PRO A 25 43.35 7.42 2.74
CA PRO A 25 43.77 7.23 1.35
C PRO A 25 42.59 6.78 0.50
N LEU A 26 42.31 7.57 -0.54
CA LEU A 26 41.32 7.29 -1.56
C LEU A 26 41.61 5.90 -2.16
N TYR A 27 40.79 4.91 -1.81
CA TYR A 27 40.47 3.87 -2.77
C TYR A 27 39.95 4.58 -4.02
N PRO A 28 40.30 4.15 -5.25
CA PRO A 28 39.72 4.75 -6.45
C PRO A 28 38.21 4.68 -6.29
N ASP A 29 37.57 5.85 -6.28
CA ASP A 29 36.13 6.01 -6.18
C ASP A 29 35.51 5.05 -7.21
N SER A 30 34.91 3.97 -6.72
CA SER A 30 33.88 3.32 -7.51
C SER A 30 32.80 4.39 -7.65
N PRO A 31 32.39 4.77 -8.88
CA PRO A 31 31.43 5.85 -9.05
C PRO A 31 30.19 5.48 -8.26
N THR A 32 29.97 6.17 -7.16
CA THR A 32 28.69 6.23 -6.48
C THR A 32 27.68 6.60 -7.57
N PRO A 33 26.58 5.86 -7.76
CA PRO A 33 25.53 6.34 -8.64
C PRO A 33 25.01 7.63 -8.00
N SER A 34 25.46 8.76 -8.51
CA SER A 34 24.87 10.06 -8.21
C SER A 34 23.42 9.93 -8.62
N GLY A 35 22.50 9.98 -7.65
CA GLY A 35 21.08 10.09 -7.95
C GLY A 35 20.88 11.24 -8.94
N LEU A 36 20.05 11.02 -9.95
CA LEU A 36 19.78 11.99 -11.00
C LEU A 36 19.44 13.36 -10.39
N SER A 37 20.03 14.42 -10.92
CA SER A 37 19.66 15.79 -10.56
C SER A 37 18.20 16.07 -10.93
N LEU A 38 17.57 17.04 -10.26
CA LEU A 38 16.21 17.48 -10.60
C LEU A 38 16.09 17.93 -12.06
N SER A 39 17.14 18.53 -12.61
CA SER A 39 17.20 18.89 -14.04
C SER A 39 17.22 17.68 -14.96
N GLU A 40 17.92 16.61 -14.58
CA GLU A 40 17.95 15.36 -15.35
C GLU A 40 16.60 14.64 -15.27
N ILE A 41 15.98 14.60 -14.08
CA ILE A 41 14.62 14.06 -13.90
C ILE A 41 13.61 14.84 -14.74
N ALA A 42 13.64 16.18 -14.70
CA ALA A 42 12.74 17.03 -15.48
C ALA A 42 12.97 16.87 -16.99
N SER A 43 14.23 16.74 -17.43
CA SER A 43 14.56 16.52 -18.85
C SER A 43 14.12 15.14 -19.34
N ALA A 44 14.28 14.11 -18.51
CA ALA A 44 13.77 12.77 -18.79
C ALA A 44 12.23 12.77 -18.84
N ALA A 45 11.55 13.39 -17.87
CA ALA A 45 10.10 13.53 -17.85
C ALA A 45 9.55 14.27 -19.08
N ALA A 46 10.25 15.30 -19.56
CA ALA A 46 9.86 16.07 -20.74
C ALA A 46 9.94 15.27 -22.06
N THR A 47 10.70 14.17 -22.08
CA THR A 47 10.88 13.33 -23.27
C THR A 47 10.26 11.95 -23.14
N ALA A 48 9.81 11.56 -21.94
CA ALA A 48 9.12 10.32 -21.69
C ALA A 48 7.75 10.32 -22.41
N VAL A 49 7.54 9.32 -23.27
CA VAL A 49 6.27 9.15 -23.98
C VAL A 49 5.42 8.14 -23.23
N PRO A 50 4.22 8.52 -22.74
CA PRO A 50 3.29 7.59 -22.11
C PRO A 50 2.92 6.44 -23.04
N GLU A 51 2.76 5.24 -22.47
CA GLU A 51 2.35 4.06 -23.23
C GLU A 51 0.90 3.68 -22.89
N SER A 52 0.07 3.60 -23.93
CA SER A 52 -1.32 3.12 -23.85
C SER A 52 -1.46 1.90 -24.76
N PRO A 53 -0.98 0.70 -24.34
CA PRO A 53 -1.25 -0.52 -25.08
C PRO A 53 -2.75 -0.82 -24.99
N VAL A 54 -3.34 -1.13 -26.14
CA VAL A 54 -4.74 -1.58 -26.19
C VAL A 54 -4.72 -3.09 -26.23
N SER A 55 -5.49 -3.71 -25.35
CA SER A 55 -5.77 -5.14 -25.38
C SER A 55 -7.27 -5.34 -25.58
N ASN A 56 -7.62 -6.40 -26.29
CA ASN A 56 -9.01 -6.69 -26.68
C ASN A 56 -9.42 -8.10 -26.23
N VAL A 57 -8.85 -8.61 -25.14
CA VAL A 57 -9.18 -9.94 -24.61
C VAL A 57 -10.53 -9.86 -23.91
N PRO A 58 -11.61 -10.44 -24.45
CA PRO A 58 -12.92 -10.31 -23.83
C PRO A 58 -12.91 -10.93 -22.43
N GLY A 59 -13.57 -10.27 -21.49
CA GLY A 59 -13.78 -10.84 -20.16
C GLY A 59 -15.11 -11.56 -20.08
N LEU A 60 -15.32 -12.28 -18.98
CA LEU A 60 -16.53 -13.09 -18.79
C LEU A 60 -17.79 -12.23 -18.53
N ALA A 61 -17.65 -11.18 -17.71
CA ALA A 61 -18.74 -10.27 -17.34
C ALA A 61 -18.54 -8.85 -17.90
N PHE A 62 -17.29 -8.42 -18.08
CA PHE A 62 -16.92 -7.10 -18.62
C PHE A 62 -15.59 -7.17 -19.37
N ASP A 63 -15.38 -6.30 -20.34
CA ASP A 63 -14.16 -6.27 -21.17
C ASP A 63 -13.11 -5.28 -20.66
N ARG A 64 -13.53 -4.34 -19.81
CA ARG A 64 -12.64 -3.40 -19.14
C ARG A 64 -13.06 -3.14 -17.71
N PHE A 65 -12.09 -2.88 -16.84
CA PHE A 65 -12.31 -2.55 -15.44
C PHE A 65 -11.52 -1.33 -15.01
N TYR A 66 -12.22 -0.33 -14.51
CA TYR A 66 -11.65 0.92 -14.05
C TYR A 66 -11.92 1.09 -12.56
N HIS A 67 -10.91 1.57 -11.84
CA HIS A 67 -11.03 1.94 -10.43
C HIS A 67 -10.84 3.46 -10.29
N LEU A 68 -11.69 4.10 -9.50
CA LEU A 68 -11.46 5.44 -8.96
C LEU A 68 -11.45 5.33 -7.44
N TRP A 69 -10.34 5.68 -6.81
CA TRP A 69 -10.17 5.68 -5.36
C TRP A 69 -10.03 7.11 -4.85
N MET A 70 -10.93 7.50 -3.95
CA MET A 70 -10.94 8.74 -3.17
C MET A 70 -10.28 8.49 -1.79
N GLU A 71 -9.96 9.54 -1.03
CA GLU A 71 -9.31 9.51 0.31
C GLU A 71 -10.17 10.31 1.33
N ASN A 72 -10.06 10.14 2.64
CA ASN A 72 -10.62 9.01 3.37
C ASN A 72 -12.03 9.42 3.84
N THR A 73 -13.04 8.55 3.77
CA THR A 73 -14.35 8.92 4.31
C THR A 73 -15.20 7.73 4.74
N ASP A 74 -15.96 7.91 5.82
CA ASP A 74 -16.88 6.88 6.29
C ASP A 74 -18.03 6.68 5.32
N PHE A 75 -18.45 5.43 5.15
CA PHE A 75 -19.61 5.07 4.32
C PHE A 75 -20.82 5.98 4.58
N LYS A 76 -21.13 6.26 5.86
CA LYS A 76 -22.33 7.04 6.23
C LYS A 76 -22.22 8.50 5.81
N VAL A 77 -21.01 9.07 5.87
CA VAL A 77 -20.75 10.46 5.51
C VAL A 77 -20.87 10.62 3.99
N ALA A 78 -20.20 9.76 3.21
CA ALA A 78 -20.35 9.74 1.76
C ALA A 78 -21.78 9.44 1.31
N ALA A 79 -22.46 8.46 1.89
CA ALA A 79 -23.83 8.12 1.52
C ALA A 79 -24.85 9.25 1.80
N ALA A 80 -24.51 10.20 2.66
CA ALA A 80 -25.32 11.38 2.94
C ALA A 80 -25.13 12.51 1.91
N ASP A 81 -24.05 12.48 1.12
CA ASP A 81 -23.79 13.50 0.09
C ASP A 81 -24.66 13.27 -1.16
N GLU A 82 -25.29 14.34 -1.66
CA GLU A 82 -26.21 14.27 -2.80
C GLU A 82 -25.53 13.81 -4.11
N ASN A 83 -24.24 14.08 -4.28
CA ASN A 83 -23.50 13.65 -5.46
C ASN A 83 -23.22 12.15 -5.43
N MET A 84 -22.90 11.63 -4.24
CA MET A 84 -22.71 10.20 -4.02
C MET A 84 -24.02 9.43 -4.13
N GLN A 85 -25.13 10.00 -3.65
CA GLN A 85 -26.47 9.44 -3.86
C GLN A 85 -26.84 9.39 -5.35
N TRP A 86 -26.49 10.43 -6.11
CA TRP A 86 -26.66 10.41 -7.56
C TRP A 86 -25.83 9.28 -8.18
N LEU A 87 -24.55 9.13 -7.83
CA LEU A 87 -23.70 8.04 -8.32
C LEU A 87 -24.27 6.65 -7.96
N ALA A 88 -24.71 6.45 -6.71
CA ALA A 88 -25.38 5.22 -6.27
C ALA A 88 -26.60 4.88 -7.14
N SER A 89 -27.39 5.88 -7.54
CA SER A 89 -28.56 5.69 -8.40
C SER A 89 -28.22 5.22 -9.82
N GLN A 90 -26.98 5.38 -10.27
CA GLN A 90 -26.55 5.02 -11.64
C GLN A 90 -26.06 3.58 -11.78
N GLY A 91 -25.88 2.85 -10.66
CA GLY A 91 -25.32 1.51 -10.65
C GLY A 91 -25.67 0.71 -9.41
N ILE A 92 -24.75 -0.09 -8.88
CA ILE A 92 -24.98 -0.96 -7.72
C ILE A 92 -24.20 -0.43 -6.53
N LEU A 93 -24.87 0.03 -5.49
CA LEU A 93 -24.23 0.45 -4.25
C LEU A 93 -23.82 -0.78 -3.42
N LEU A 94 -22.54 -0.90 -3.12
CA LEU A 94 -21.99 -1.98 -2.29
C LEU A 94 -22.06 -1.56 -0.81
N THR A 95 -23.02 -2.09 -0.07
CA THR A 95 -23.33 -1.65 1.31
C THR A 95 -22.43 -2.28 2.38
N ASN A 96 -21.70 -3.34 2.01
CA ASN A 96 -20.87 -4.17 2.88
C ASN A 96 -19.42 -4.28 2.36
N TYR A 97 -18.90 -3.16 1.83
CA TYR A 97 -17.54 -3.04 1.30
C TYR A 97 -16.61 -2.33 2.30
N TYR A 98 -15.41 -2.88 2.49
CA TYR A 98 -14.45 -2.42 3.48
C TYR A 98 -13.07 -2.13 2.88
N GLY A 99 -12.39 -1.13 3.46
CA GLY A 99 -10.93 -1.05 3.39
C GLY A 99 -10.28 -2.24 4.10
N VAL A 100 -8.99 -2.45 3.95
CA VAL A 100 -8.30 -3.61 4.53
C VAL A 100 -7.53 -3.29 5.80
N THR A 101 -7.07 -2.05 5.97
CA THR A 101 -6.38 -1.59 7.18
C THR A 101 -6.30 -0.05 7.22
N HIS A 102 -5.54 0.49 8.17
CA HIS A 102 -5.05 1.86 8.16
C HIS A 102 -3.52 1.89 8.14
N PRO A 103 -2.86 2.97 7.68
CA PRO A 103 -3.40 4.12 6.95
C PRO A 103 -3.53 3.83 5.44
N SER A 104 -3.65 4.85 4.59
CA SER A 104 -3.99 4.74 3.17
C SER A 104 -3.07 3.81 2.36
N MET A 105 -1.74 3.92 2.46
CA MET A 105 -0.79 3.20 1.59
C MET A 105 -0.94 1.65 1.56
N PRO A 106 -1.14 0.93 2.68
CA PRO A 106 -1.40 -0.51 2.63
C PRO A 106 -2.69 -0.88 1.88
N ASN A 107 -3.72 -0.02 1.86
CA ASN A 107 -4.94 -0.25 1.08
C ASN A 107 -4.63 -0.26 -0.43
N TYR A 108 -3.87 0.73 -0.92
CA TYR A 108 -3.39 0.73 -2.31
C TYR A 108 -2.54 -0.49 -2.62
N CYS A 109 -1.60 -0.84 -1.75
CA CYS A 109 -0.73 -2.01 -1.92
C CYS A 109 -1.54 -3.32 -2.06
N SER A 110 -2.57 -3.48 -1.21
CA SER A 110 -3.44 -4.65 -1.19
C SER A 110 -4.26 -4.86 -2.47
N SER A 111 -4.67 -3.75 -3.11
CA SER A 111 -5.56 -3.77 -4.28
C SER A 111 -4.93 -4.42 -5.52
N VAL A 112 -3.60 -4.38 -5.64
CA VAL A 112 -2.85 -4.97 -6.76
C VAL A 112 -1.92 -6.10 -6.31
N GLY A 113 -1.57 -6.14 -5.03
CA GLY A 113 -0.62 -7.10 -4.47
C GLY A 113 -1.26 -8.28 -3.75
N GLY A 114 -2.56 -8.20 -3.43
CA GLY A 114 -3.26 -9.24 -2.66
C GLY A 114 -2.82 -9.32 -1.19
N ASP A 115 -2.00 -8.38 -0.71
CA ASP A 115 -1.52 -8.33 0.68
C ASP A 115 -1.19 -6.92 1.17
N THR A 116 -1.12 -6.73 2.47
CA THR A 116 -0.56 -5.52 3.09
C THR A 116 0.87 -5.73 3.57
N TRP A 117 1.38 -6.96 3.65
CA TRP A 117 2.68 -7.30 4.25
C TRP A 117 2.83 -6.84 5.71
N GLY A 118 1.70 -6.71 6.41
CA GLY A 118 1.63 -6.17 7.77
C GLY A 118 1.97 -4.68 7.85
N MET A 119 1.89 -3.96 6.73
CA MET A 119 2.15 -2.52 6.66
C MET A 119 1.09 -1.72 7.42
N ASP A 120 1.55 -0.71 8.16
CA ASP A 120 0.74 0.13 9.06
C ASP A 120 1.17 1.62 9.06
N HIS A 121 1.65 2.12 7.92
CA HIS A 121 2.15 3.49 7.78
C HIS A 121 2.17 3.97 6.31
N ASP A 122 2.33 5.29 6.09
CA ASP A 122 2.50 5.90 4.75
C ASP A 122 3.93 6.37 4.44
N ASN A 123 4.91 6.01 5.27
CA ASN A 123 6.31 6.30 4.97
C ASN A 123 6.68 5.74 3.58
N PHE A 124 7.67 6.36 2.92
CA PHE A 124 8.18 5.81 1.66
C PHE A 124 8.54 4.33 1.81
N VAL A 125 7.83 3.49 1.06
CA VAL A 125 8.15 2.08 0.86
C VAL A 125 8.26 1.81 -0.63
N GLN A 126 9.29 1.07 -0.96
CA GLN A 126 9.43 0.39 -2.24
C GLN A 126 9.37 -1.09 -1.89
N MET A 127 8.33 -1.78 -2.34
CA MET A 127 8.29 -3.24 -2.29
C MET A 127 9.46 -3.70 -3.17
N PRO A 128 10.49 -4.32 -2.56
CA PRO A 128 11.74 -4.55 -3.25
C PRO A 128 11.55 -5.50 -4.44
N SER A 129 12.38 -5.30 -5.46
CA SER A 129 12.99 -6.34 -6.28
C SER A 129 14.43 -6.42 -5.81
N ASN A 130 15.12 -5.26 -5.73
CA ASN A 130 16.11 -4.77 -4.75
C ASN A 130 16.62 -3.33 -5.11
N ILE A 131 15.79 -2.30 -4.86
CA ILE A 131 16.01 -0.83 -4.74
C ILE A 131 15.84 0.05 -6.01
N SER A 132 14.86 0.98 -5.95
CA SER A 132 14.64 2.10 -6.88
C SER A 132 14.12 3.37 -6.17
N THR A 133 14.20 4.54 -6.83
CA THR A 133 13.63 5.83 -6.38
C THR A 133 12.80 6.51 -7.48
N VAL A 134 11.74 7.22 -7.09
CA VAL A 134 11.13 8.34 -7.85
C VAL A 134 10.82 9.45 -6.84
N ASN A 135 11.31 10.66 -7.11
CA ASN A 135 11.02 11.85 -6.33
C ASN A 135 9.96 12.66 -7.08
N THR A 136 8.78 12.87 -6.50
CA THR A 136 7.70 13.64 -7.12
C THR A 136 7.59 15.02 -6.49
N HIS A 137 7.85 16.05 -7.29
CA HIS A 137 7.60 17.45 -6.95
C HIS A 137 6.39 17.95 -7.75
N THR A 138 5.21 17.82 -7.16
CA THR A 138 4.04 18.68 -7.37
C THR A 138 3.14 18.44 -6.17
N ASP A 139 2.65 19.49 -5.51
CA ASP A 139 1.85 19.38 -4.28
C ASP A 139 0.53 18.58 -4.47
N ASP A 140 0.16 18.27 -5.71
CA ASP A 140 -1.07 17.57 -6.08
C ASP A 140 -0.95 16.04 -6.24
N TYR A 141 0.25 15.48 -6.51
CA TYR A 141 0.44 14.03 -6.67
C TYR A 141 1.23 13.44 -5.51
N VAL A 142 0.70 12.38 -4.92
CA VAL A 142 1.36 11.64 -3.86
C VAL A 142 1.59 10.18 -4.25
N ARG A 143 2.87 9.77 -4.29
CA ARG A 143 3.31 8.43 -4.72
C ARG A 143 2.59 7.29 -3.97
N ARG A 144 2.24 7.50 -2.71
CA ARG A 144 1.58 6.51 -1.84
C ARG A 144 0.16 6.12 -2.32
N HIS A 145 -0.50 6.95 -3.13
CA HIS A 145 -1.83 6.64 -3.68
C HIS A 145 -1.76 5.97 -5.05
N ASN A 146 -0.56 5.62 -5.53
CA ASN A 146 -0.39 4.86 -6.76
C ASN A 146 0.03 3.43 -6.39
N PRO A 147 -0.85 2.42 -6.58
CA PRO A 147 -0.55 1.08 -6.11
C PRO A 147 0.61 0.43 -6.89
N LEU A 148 0.72 0.68 -8.19
CA LEU A 148 1.70 0.01 -9.06
C LEU A 148 3.13 0.51 -8.86
N VAL A 149 3.31 1.81 -8.56
CA VAL A 149 4.66 2.39 -8.34
C VAL A 149 5.33 1.84 -7.08
N LEU A 150 4.57 1.19 -6.20
CA LEU A 150 5.08 0.57 -4.99
C LEU A 150 5.92 -0.68 -5.28
N PHE A 151 5.78 -1.29 -6.47
CA PHE A 151 6.41 -2.57 -6.81
C PHE A 151 7.59 -2.39 -7.76
N ASP A 152 8.75 -2.92 -7.40
CA ASP A 152 9.90 -2.88 -8.30
C ASP A 152 9.70 -3.67 -9.60
N SER A 153 8.84 -4.70 -9.61
CA SER A 153 8.47 -5.41 -10.85
C SER A 153 7.81 -4.49 -11.88
N VAL A 154 7.34 -3.32 -11.45
CA VAL A 154 6.81 -2.24 -12.29
C VAL A 154 7.88 -1.18 -12.52
N THR A 155 8.49 -0.63 -11.45
CA THR A 155 9.41 0.52 -11.58
C THR A 155 10.73 0.17 -12.25
N ASN A 156 11.19 -1.08 -12.20
CA ASN A 156 12.40 -1.54 -12.90
C ASN A 156 12.12 -2.03 -14.32
N ASN A 157 10.90 -1.85 -14.84
CA ASN A 157 10.56 -2.16 -16.22
C ASN A 157 10.03 -0.91 -16.92
N ASP A 158 10.83 -0.35 -17.82
CA ASP A 158 10.53 0.91 -18.51
C ASP A 158 9.15 0.92 -19.18
N THR A 159 8.74 -0.20 -19.76
CA THR A 159 7.44 -0.32 -20.44
C THR A 159 6.28 -0.23 -19.44
N ARG A 160 6.39 -0.90 -18.29
CA ARG A 160 5.38 -0.84 -17.22
C ARG A 160 5.37 0.53 -16.54
N ALA A 161 6.54 1.11 -16.29
CA ALA A 161 6.65 2.45 -15.72
C ALA A 161 5.98 3.52 -16.61
N ARG A 162 6.11 3.43 -17.94
CA ARG A 162 5.44 4.34 -18.90
C ARG A 162 3.91 4.19 -18.98
N GLN A 163 3.34 3.13 -18.39
CA GLN A 163 1.89 2.97 -18.25
C GLN A 163 1.33 3.66 -17.00
N ILE A 164 2.20 4.13 -16.10
CA ILE A 164 1.84 5.05 -15.04
C ILE A 164 1.82 6.47 -15.62
N LYS A 165 0.62 7.03 -15.77
CA LYS A 165 0.41 8.25 -16.53
C LYS A 165 -0.31 9.30 -15.72
N ASN A 166 -0.15 10.55 -16.14
CA ASN A 166 -0.98 11.63 -15.65
C ASN A 166 -2.40 11.55 -16.22
N PHE A 167 -3.32 12.20 -15.53
CA PHE A 167 -4.73 12.21 -15.90
C PHE A 167 -5.01 12.87 -17.26
N THR A 168 -4.16 13.80 -17.72
CA THR A 168 -4.35 14.49 -19.00
C THR A 168 -4.33 13.56 -20.22
N THR A 169 -3.59 12.45 -20.15
CA THR A 169 -3.53 11.46 -21.24
C THR A 169 -4.81 10.62 -21.37
N PHE A 170 -5.64 10.56 -20.33
CA PHE A 170 -6.85 9.76 -20.32
C PHE A 170 -7.89 10.27 -21.34
N GLU A 171 -8.06 11.60 -21.44
CA GLU A 171 -8.98 12.20 -22.43
C GLU A 171 -8.51 11.95 -23.87
N GLU A 172 -7.19 11.93 -24.09
CA GLU A 172 -6.62 11.54 -25.38
C GLU A 172 -6.89 10.06 -25.68
N ASP A 173 -6.76 9.17 -24.69
CA ASP A 173 -7.07 7.75 -24.83
C ASP A 173 -8.56 7.51 -25.13
N ILE A 174 -9.48 8.27 -24.50
CA ILE A 174 -10.91 8.23 -24.84
C ILE A 174 -11.11 8.66 -26.30
N LYS A 175 -10.61 9.84 -26.66
CA LYS A 175 -10.79 10.43 -28.00
C LYS A 175 -10.25 9.54 -29.11
N ASN A 176 -9.11 8.91 -28.86
CA ASN A 176 -8.41 8.05 -29.82
C ASN A 176 -8.84 6.58 -29.74
N LYS A 177 -9.79 6.23 -28.87
CA LYS A 177 -10.24 4.86 -28.62
C LYS A 177 -9.10 3.89 -28.24
N ARG A 178 -8.27 4.32 -27.28
CA ARG A 178 -7.09 3.61 -26.78
C ARG A 178 -7.12 3.30 -25.28
N LEU A 179 -8.30 3.38 -24.68
CA LEU A 179 -8.52 2.99 -23.29
C LEU A 179 -7.99 1.56 -22.99
N PRO A 180 -7.18 1.37 -21.93
CA PRO A 180 -6.70 0.05 -21.52
C PRO A 180 -7.83 -0.85 -20.98
N GLN A 181 -7.56 -2.14 -20.82
CA GLN A 181 -8.51 -3.08 -20.21
C GLN A 181 -8.62 -2.94 -18.70
N TRP A 182 -7.55 -2.49 -18.05
CA TRP A 182 -7.54 -2.24 -16.62
C TRP A 182 -6.89 -0.89 -16.35
N ALA A 183 -7.48 -0.08 -15.50
CA ALA A 183 -6.88 1.16 -15.03
C ALA A 183 -7.24 1.45 -13.58
N PHE A 184 -6.27 1.99 -12.86
CA PHE A 184 -6.44 2.50 -11.52
C PHE A 184 -6.20 4.00 -11.53
N ILE A 185 -7.17 4.74 -10.98
CA ILE A 185 -7.22 6.19 -11.02
C ILE A 185 -7.36 6.69 -9.59
N THR A 186 -6.50 7.62 -9.21
CA THR A 186 -6.61 8.37 -7.97
C THR A 186 -6.59 9.85 -8.32
N PRO A 187 -7.51 10.66 -7.78
CA PRO A 187 -7.45 12.11 -7.92
C PRO A 187 -6.19 12.68 -7.27
N ASN A 188 -5.95 13.97 -7.52
CA ASN A 188 -4.96 14.71 -6.76
C ASN A 188 -5.47 15.00 -5.34
N VAL A 189 -4.57 15.40 -4.43
CA VAL A 189 -4.90 15.68 -3.01
C VAL A 189 -5.93 16.79 -2.81
N THR A 190 -6.15 17.62 -3.84
CA THR A 190 -7.22 18.63 -3.82
C THR A 190 -8.60 17.98 -4.01
N ASN A 191 -8.71 17.02 -4.92
CA ASN A 191 -10.00 16.43 -5.34
C ASN A 191 -10.29 15.06 -4.73
N ASP A 192 -9.35 14.45 -4.01
CA ASP A 192 -9.53 13.13 -3.40
C ASP A 192 -10.44 13.14 -2.17
N ALA A 193 -10.80 14.33 -1.66
CA ALA A 193 -11.64 14.60 -0.49
C ALA A 193 -10.93 14.55 0.89
N HIS A 194 -9.63 14.29 0.94
CA HIS A 194 -8.87 14.26 2.20
C HIS A 194 -8.48 15.66 2.69
N ASP A 195 -7.80 16.46 1.85
CA ASP A 195 -7.36 17.81 2.24
C ASP A 195 -8.47 18.88 2.10
N THR A 196 -9.63 18.48 1.56
CA THR A 196 -10.81 19.33 1.40
C THR A 196 -11.99 18.82 2.24
N ASN A 197 -12.97 18.16 1.60
CA ASN A 197 -14.06 17.40 2.21
C ASN A 197 -14.83 16.62 1.14
N ILE A 198 -15.66 15.70 1.58
CA ILE A 198 -16.49 14.84 0.73
C ILE A 198 -17.30 15.61 -0.32
N THR A 199 -17.97 16.70 0.05
CA THR A 199 -18.80 17.46 -0.90
C THR A 199 -17.97 18.17 -1.97
N PHE A 200 -16.75 18.57 -1.65
CA PHE A 200 -15.83 19.15 -2.63
C PHE A 200 -15.36 18.10 -3.63
N GLY A 201 -14.77 16.99 -3.14
CA GLY A 201 -14.29 15.89 -3.99
C GLY A 201 -15.42 15.28 -4.83
N ALA A 202 -16.56 15.00 -4.22
CA ALA A 202 -17.71 14.39 -4.89
C ALA A 202 -18.32 15.26 -6.01
N LYS A 203 -18.17 16.60 -5.95
CA LYS A 203 -18.59 17.48 -7.06
C LYS A 203 -17.71 17.33 -8.28
N TRP A 204 -16.38 17.31 -8.08
CA TRP A 204 -15.43 17.06 -9.15
C TRP A 204 -15.65 15.66 -9.75
N GLU A 205 -15.70 14.67 -8.88
CA GLU A 205 -15.88 13.26 -9.22
C GLU A 205 -17.16 13.04 -10.01
N ARG A 206 -18.30 13.51 -9.49
CA ARG A 206 -19.59 13.38 -10.19
C ARG A 206 -19.55 14.02 -11.57
N SER A 207 -18.96 15.21 -11.69
CA SER A 207 -18.88 15.89 -12.99
C SER A 207 -18.13 15.03 -14.00
N TRP A 208 -16.97 14.50 -13.61
CA TRP A 208 -16.14 13.69 -14.49
C TRP A 208 -16.80 12.34 -14.81
N VAL A 209 -17.31 11.63 -13.79
CA VAL A 209 -17.97 10.34 -13.97
C VAL A 209 -19.25 10.47 -14.81
N ALA A 210 -20.01 11.55 -14.67
CA ALA A 210 -21.18 11.79 -15.51
C ALA A 210 -20.84 11.86 -17.00
N ASP A 211 -19.72 12.52 -17.36
CA ASP A 211 -19.24 12.57 -18.74
C ASP A 211 -18.84 11.18 -19.26
N LEU A 212 -18.22 10.35 -18.42
CA LEU A 212 -17.89 8.96 -18.76
C LEU A 212 -19.14 8.10 -18.98
N LEU A 213 -20.13 8.23 -18.10
CA LEU A 213 -21.39 7.47 -18.20
C LEU A 213 -22.20 7.83 -19.45
N ASN A 214 -21.97 9.03 -20.02
CA ASN A 214 -22.58 9.46 -21.26
C ASN A 214 -21.75 9.09 -22.51
N ASN A 215 -20.53 8.58 -22.33
CA ASN A 215 -19.62 8.24 -23.42
C ASN A 215 -19.81 6.79 -23.87
N THR A 216 -20.32 6.58 -25.09
CA THR A 216 -20.59 5.24 -25.62
C THR A 216 -19.34 4.38 -25.80
N TYR A 217 -18.18 4.98 -26.06
CA TYR A 217 -16.94 4.23 -26.14
C TYR A 217 -16.52 3.75 -24.76
N PHE A 218 -16.57 4.58 -23.71
CA PHE A 218 -16.27 4.16 -22.34
C PHE A 218 -17.31 3.15 -21.83
N MET A 219 -18.59 3.39 -22.06
CA MET A 219 -19.68 2.53 -21.61
C MET A 219 -19.77 1.19 -22.35
N ASN A 220 -18.99 0.97 -23.40
CA ASN A 220 -18.97 -0.33 -24.06
C ASN A 220 -18.35 -1.40 -23.14
N ASN A 221 -19.21 -2.19 -22.50
CA ASN A 221 -18.89 -3.33 -21.63
C ASN A 221 -17.79 -3.07 -20.57
N THR A 222 -17.78 -1.85 -20.02
CA THR A 222 -16.85 -1.45 -18.95
C THR A 222 -17.53 -1.56 -17.60
N LEU A 223 -16.83 -2.17 -16.64
CA LEU A 223 -17.11 -2.04 -15.22
C LEU A 223 -16.27 -0.90 -14.64
N PHE A 224 -16.90 -0.04 -13.83
CA PHE A 224 -16.22 1.04 -13.12
C PHE A 224 -16.52 0.94 -11.63
N LEU A 225 -15.49 0.75 -10.80
CA LEU A 225 -15.60 0.81 -9.34
C LEU A 225 -15.17 2.19 -8.88
N LEU A 226 -16.07 2.85 -8.15
CA LEU A 226 -15.78 4.06 -7.40
C LEU A 226 -15.80 3.70 -5.92
N THR A 227 -14.72 4.01 -5.19
CA THR A 227 -14.55 3.62 -3.78
C THR A 227 -13.59 4.59 -3.06
N PHE A 228 -13.37 4.34 -1.76
CA PHE A 228 -12.37 5.02 -0.95
C PHE A 228 -11.35 3.99 -0.45
N ASP A 229 -10.13 4.42 -0.19
CA ASP A 229 -9.07 3.59 0.39
C ASP A 229 -9.33 3.21 1.87
N GLU A 230 -9.84 4.12 2.68
CA GLU A 230 -10.19 3.85 4.08
C GLU A 230 -11.26 4.82 4.65
N ASP A 231 -11.75 4.48 5.85
CA ASP A 231 -12.68 5.31 6.61
C ASP A 231 -11.96 6.44 7.38
N ALA A 232 -12.71 7.26 8.12
CA ALA A 232 -12.15 8.39 8.86
C ALA A 232 -11.55 8.00 10.23
N TYR A 233 -11.12 6.74 10.40
CA TYR A 233 -10.56 6.15 11.62
C TYR A 233 -11.55 6.02 12.79
N ASP A 234 -12.85 6.25 12.57
CA ASP A 234 -13.87 6.23 13.62
C ASP A 234 -14.81 5.01 13.54
N GLY A 235 -14.64 4.18 12.51
CA GLY A 235 -15.45 3.01 12.23
C GLY A 235 -14.68 1.69 12.15
N ASN A 236 -15.33 0.72 11.51
CA ASN A 236 -14.76 -0.61 11.24
C ASN A 236 -14.13 -0.69 9.84
N ASN A 237 -13.69 0.45 9.28
CA ASN A 237 -13.15 0.60 7.94
C ASN A 237 -14.16 0.31 6.82
N ARG A 238 -15.42 0.73 7.01
CA ARG A 238 -16.47 0.54 5.99
C ARG A 238 -16.57 1.78 5.11
N VAL A 239 -16.32 1.61 3.81
CA VAL A 239 -16.19 2.70 2.86
C VAL A 239 -17.31 2.70 1.82
N PHE A 240 -17.73 3.88 1.37
CA PHE A 240 -18.70 3.99 0.28
C PHE A 240 -18.12 3.39 -1.00
N SER A 241 -18.86 2.50 -1.65
CA SER A 241 -18.42 1.87 -2.89
C SER A 241 -19.59 1.64 -3.83
N VAL A 242 -19.42 1.99 -5.10
CA VAL A 242 -20.46 1.80 -6.12
C VAL A 242 -19.85 1.21 -7.38
N LEU A 243 -20.50 0.20 -7.93
CA LEU A 243 -20.22 -0.30 -9.27
C LEU A 243 -21.04 0.52 -10.26
N LEU A 244 -20.40 0.95 -11.33
CA LEU A 244 -20.92 1.77 -12.42
C LEU A 244 -20.50 1.18 -13.77
N GLY A 245 -20.95 1.81 -14.86
CA GLY A 245 -20.52 1.47 -16.22
C GLY A 245 -21.55 0.70 -17.03
N GLY A 246 -21.21 0.34 -18.26
CA GLY A 246 -22.12 -0.34 -19.19
C GLY A 246 -22.15 -1.86 -19.03
N ALA A 247 -21.22 -2.44 -18.27
CA ALA A 247 -21.29 -3.85 -17.89
C ALA A 247 -22.44 -4.15 -16.91
N ILE A 248 -22.98 -3.12 -16.22
CA ILE A 248 -24.08 -3.28 -15.28
C ILE A 248 -25.41 -3.47 -16.01
N PRO A 249 -26.10 -4.61 -15.80
CA PRO A 249 -27.44 -4.83 -16.32
C PRO A 249 -28.40 -3.72 -15.87
N GLU A 250 -29.27 -3.26 -16.79
CA GLU A 250 -30.18 -2.14 -16.53
C GLU A 250 -31.05 -2.33 -15.28
N HIS A 251 -31.52 -3.55 -15.04
CA HIS A 251 -32.37 -3.88 -13.88
C HIS A 251 -31.64 -3.86 -12.53
N LEU A 252 -30.30 -3.77 -12.52
CA LEU A 252 -29.48 -3.63 -11.31
C LEU A 252 -29.04 -2.18 -11.05
N ARG A 253 -29.40 -1.23 -11.91
CA ARG A 253 -29.09 0.18 -11.67
C ARG A 253 -29.99 0.74 -10.58
N GLY A 254 -29.39 1.45 -9.62
CA GLY A 254 -30.06 1.97 -8.43
C GLY A 254 -30.36 0.91 -7.37
N THR A 255 -29.80 -0.30 -7.48
CA THR A 255 -29.93 -1.35 -6.45
C THR A 255 -28.74 -1.37 -5.51
N THR A 256 -28.82 -2.23 -4.49
CA THR A 256 -27.75 -2.44 -3.51
C THR A 256 -27.26 -3.89 -3.54
N ASP A 257 -26.00 -4.11 -3.20
CA ASP A 257 -25.40 -5.42 -2.95
C ASP A 257 -24.76 -5.40 -1.54
N ASP A 258 -25.20 -6.32 -0.67
CA ASP A 258 -24.75 -6.43 0.72
C ASP A 258 -23.72 -7.57 0.93
N THR A 259 -23.23 -8.15 -0.16
CA THR A 259 -22.15 -9.13 -0.12
C THR A 259 -20.90 -8.52 0.52
N PHE A 260 -20.26 -9.27 1.41
CA PHE A 260 -19.03 -8.82 2.06
C PHE A 260 -17.91 -8.70 1.04
N TYR A 261 -17.34 -7.51 0.90
CA TYR A 261 -16.19 -7.25 0.03
C TYR A 261 -15.11 -6.48 0.78
N THR A 262 -13.86 -6.68 0.33
CA THR A 262 -12.72 -5.85 0.75
C THR A 262 -11.95 -5.39 -0.49
N HIS A 263 -10.89 -4.59 -0.33
CA HIS A 263 -10.03 -4.26 -1.47
C HIS A 263 -9.43 -5.49 -2.18
N TYR A 264 -9.25 -6.62 -1.49
CA TYR A 264 -8.83 -7.87 -2.13
C TYR A 264 -9.85 -8.41 -3.15
N SER A 265 -11.13 -8.07 -2.99
CA SER A 265 -12.19 -8.44 -3.93
C SER A 265 -11.96 -7.86 -5.33
N THR A 266 -11.21 -6.76 -5.44
CA THR A 266 -10.91 -6.12 -6.74
C THR A 266 -10.06 -7.03 -7.63
N ILE A 267 -8.86 -7.40 -7.16
CA ILE A 267 -7.95 -8.30 -7.88
C ILE A 267 -8.50 -9.72 -8.01
N ALA A 268 -9.26 -10.20 -7.01
CA ALA A 268 -9.93 -11.49 -7.11
C ALA A 268 -10.99 -11.49 -8.23
N THR A 269 -11.75 -10.41 -8.38
CA THR A 269 -12.74 -10.24 -9.46
C THR A 269 -12.06 -10.13 -10.82
N VAL A 270 -10.96 -9.38 -10.95
CA VAL A 270 -10.14 -9.35 -12.17
C VAL A 270 -9.71 -10.76 -12.55
N SER A 271 -9.17 -11.49 -11.58
CA SER A 271 -8.65 -12.83 -11.82
C SER A 271 -9.75 -13.77 -12.30
N ALA A 272 -10.91 -13.77 -11.65
CA ALA A 272 -12.06 -14.56 -12.07
C ALA A 272 -12.65 -14.14 -13.42
N ASN A 273 -12.67 -12.84 -13.75
CA ASN A 273 -13.26 -12.33 -14.99
C ASN A 273 -12.47 -12.72 -16.25
N TRP A 274 -11.14 -12.83 -16.15
CA TRP A 274 -10.27 -13.22 -17.27
C TRP A 274 -9.66 -14.62 -17.14
N GLY A 275 -10.09 -15.39 -16.14
CA GLY A 275 -9.55 -16.73 -15.88
C GLY A 275 -8.08 -16.76 -15.48
N LEU A 276 -7.61 -15.70 -14.82
CA LEU A 276 -6.24 -15.60 -14.33
C LEU A 276 -6.10 -16.29 -12.97
N PRO A 277 -4.91 -16.86 -12.68
CA PRO A 277 -4.65 -17.45 -11.39
C PRO A 277 -4.40 -16.36 -10.33
N SER A 278 -4.63 -16.73 -9.06
CA SER A 278 -4.38 -15.91 -7.88
C SER A 278 -2.89 -15.75 -7.57
N LEU A 279 -2.55 -14.69 -6.83
CA LEU A 279 -1.23 -14.51 -6.21
C LEU A 279 -1.01 -15.40 -4.99
N GLY A 280 -2.00 -16.21 -4.60
CA GLY A 280 -1.93 -17.09 -3.44
C GLY A 280 -1.98 -16.33 -2.11
N ARG A 281 -2.54 -15.13 -2.11
CA ARG A 281 -2.64 -14.27 -0.93
C ARG A 281 -4.09 -14.03 -0.56
N TRP A 282 -4.44 -12.90 0.05
CA TRP A 282 -5.83 -12.63 0.46
C TRP A 282 -6.78 -12.45 -0.72
N ASP A 283 -6.25 -12.30 -1.94
CA ASP A 283 -7.00 -12.41 -3.19
C ASP A 283 -7.55 -13.83 -3.44
N CYS A 284 -6.94 -14.87 -2.85
CA CYS A 284 -7.35 -16.26 -3.06
C CYS A 284 -8.71 -16.58 -2.41
N GLY A 285 -8.92 -16.12 -1.17
CA GLY A 285 -10.14 -16.35 -0.40
C GLY A 285 -11.21 -15.26 -0.56
N ALA A 286 -10.85 -14.10 -1.12
CA ALA A 286 -11.73 -12.96 -1.24
C ALA A 286 -13.02 -13.29 -2.02
N ASN A 287 -14.12 -12.65 -1.60
CA ASN A 287 -15.34 -12.61 -2.39
C ASN A 287 -15.10 -11.83 -3.68
N ILE A 288 -15.80 -12.21 -4.75
CA ILE A 288 -15.75 -11.52 -6.05
C ILE A 288 -17.10 -10.88 -6.34
N PHE A 289 -17.11 -9.79 -7.10
CA PHE A 289 -18.34 -9.05 -7.37
C PHE A 289 -19.43 -9.96 -7.94
N GLU A 290 -20.65 -9.79 -7.45
CA GLU A 290 -21.77 -10.68 -7.73
C GLU A 290 -22.07 -10.84 -9.23
N ILE A 291 -21.80 -9.80 -10.03
CA ILE A 291 -21.91 -9.85 -11.49
C ILE A 291 -20.92 -10.84 -12.15
N VAL A 292 -19.77 -11.10 -11.54
CA VAL A 292 -18.78 -12.12 -11.95
C VAL A 292 -19.04 -13.45 -11.26
N ALA A 293 -19.42 -13.44 -9.98
CA ALA A 293 -19.80 -14.63 -9.22
C ALA A 293 -20.90 -15.42 -9.95
N ASN A 294 -21.96 -14.73 -10.39
CA ASN A 294 -23.06 -15.32 -11.15
C ASN A 294 -22.65 -15.94 -12.49
N LYS A 295 -21.61 -15.43 -13.14
CA LYS A 295 -21.11 -15.96 -14.41
C LYS A 295 -20.18 -17.15 -14.24
N THR A 296 -19.41 -17.16 -13.17
CA THR A 296 -18.44 -18.22 -12.84
C THR A 296 -19.05 -19.38 -12.06
N GLY A 297 -20.21 -19.16 -11.43
CA GLY A 297 -20.78 -20.10 -10.46
C GLY A 297 -20.07 -20.07 -9.10
N TYR A 298 -19.21 -19.06 -8.86
CA TYR A 298 -18.57 -18.87 -7.56
C TYR A 298 -19.60 -18.45 -6.52
N VAL A 299 -19.56 -19.10 -5.35
CA VAL A 299 -20.46 -18.78 -4.23
C VAL A 299 -19.70 -17.96 -3.20
N ASN A 300 -20.03 -16.69 -3.06
CA ASN A 300 -19.41 -15.79 -2.08
C ASN A 300 -19.63 -16.27 -0.62
N TYR A 301 -18.68 -15.96 0.25
CA TYR A 301 -18.80 -16.16 1.70
C TYR A 301 -19.77 -15.14 2.31
N GLU A 302 -20.60 -15.64 3.21
CA GLU A 302 -21.30 -14.84 4.22
C GLU A 302 -20.34 -14.65 5.42
N VAL A 303 -20.02 -13.40 5.74
CA VAL A 303 -19.08 -13.05 6.82
C VAL A 303 -19.83 -12.31 7.92
N ASN A 304 -19.68 -12.77 9.18
CA ASN A 304 -20.21 -12.05 10.32
C ASN A 304 -19.26 -10.90 10.72
N THR A 305 -19.59 -9.68 10.31
CA THR A 305 -18.74 -8.49 10.49
C THR A 305 -18.75 -7.90 11.90
N THR A 306 -19.50 -8.47 12.86
CA THR A 306 -19.66 -7.93 14.23
C THR A 306 -18.34 -7.71 14.96
N ASN A 307 -17.41 -8.66 14.84
CA ASN A 307 -16.10 -8.64 15.51
C ASN A 307 -14.94 -8.39 14.52
N LEU A 308 -15.27 -8.00 13.29
CA LEU A 308 -14.29 -7.83 12.23
C LEU A 308 -13.47 -6.56 12.47
N ARG A 309 -12.15 -6.72 12.38
CA ARG A 309 -11.16 -5.65 12.55
C ARG A 309 -10.39 -5.49 11.26
N LEU A 310 -10.72 -4.43 10.54
CA LEU A 310 -10.04 -3.99 9.32
C LEU A 310 -9.45 -2.59 9.48
N ASN A 311 -9.24 -2.16 10.72
CA ASN A 311 -8.57 -0.91 11.09
C ASN A 311 -7.19 -1.16 11.74
N GLU A 312 -6.73 -2.41 11.77
CA GLU A 312 -5.41 -2.85 12.21
C GLU A 312 -4.88 -3.88 11.21
N THR A 313 -3.58 -4.17 11.26
CA THR A 313 -2.90 -5.08 10.33
C THR A 313 -2.28 -6.24 11.10
N TYR A 314 -2.20 -7.41 10.47
CA TYR A 314 -1.54 -8.57 11.07
C TYR A 314 -0.02 -8.33 11.21
N PRO A 315 0.71 -9.07 12.06
CA PRO A 315 2.13 -8.81 12.28
C PRO A 315 2.99 -9.04 11.03
N GLY A 316 3.85 -8.09 10.67
CA GLY A 316 4.67 -8.19 9.46
C GLY A 316 5.93 -7.34 9.46
N PRO A 317 6.80 -7.50 8.45
CA PRO A 317 8.07 -6.80 8.34
C PRO A 317 7.88 -5.30 8.11
N GLU A 318 6.75 -4.91 7.53
CA GLU A 318 6.36 -3.52 7.28
C GLU A 318 5.51 -2.91 8.41
N ALA A 319 5.31 -3.62 9.53
CA ALA A 319 4.69 -3.04 10.72
C ALA A 319 5.70 -2.14 11.46
N ILE A 320 5.76 -0.87 11.06
CA ILE A 320 6.74 0.14 11.50
C ILE A 320 6.06 1.40 12.07
N GLY A 321 4.74 1.45 11.99
CA GLY A 321 3.84 2.46 12.52
C GLY A 321 3.27 2.07 13.89
N TRP A 322 2.03 2.50 14.15
CA TRP A 322 1.43 2.49 15.48
C TRP A 322 0.33 1.45 15.70
N ILE A 323 -0.27 0.89 14.65
CA ILE A 323 -1.34 -0.12 14.79
C ILE A 323 -0.82 -1.55 14.62
N GLY A 324 0.25 -1.76 13.84
CA GLY A 324 0.81 -3.07 13.55
C GLY A 324 1.84 -3.56 14.58
N GLN A 325 2.09 -4.86 14.55
CA GLN A 325 3.14 -5.50 15.35
C GLN A 325 4.29 -5.95 14.44
N TYR A 326 5.51 -5.48 14.71
CA TYR A 326 6.67 -5.88 13.93
C TYR A 326 6.96 -7.39 14.02
N SER A 327 7.12 -8.02 12.86
CA SER A 327 7.64 -9.37 12.70
C SER A 327 8.67 -9.37 11.57
N PRO A 328 9.88 -9.92 11.73
CA PRO A 328 10.87 -9.97 10.65
C PRO A 328 10.51 -10.99 9.55
N VAL A 329 9.46 -11.80 9.75
CA VAL A 329 9.06 -12.88 8.85
C VAL A 329 8.17 -12.32 7.74
N TRP A 330 8.60 -12.47 6.49
CA TRP A 330 7.77 -12.15 5.33
C TRP A 330 6.64 -13.18 5.15
N PRO A 331 5.40 -12.73 4.89
CA PRO A 331 4.28 -13.63 4.68
C PRO A 331 4.41 -14.44 3.39
N VAL A 332 4.44 -15.76 3.55
CA VAL A 332 4.53 -16.79 2.50
C VAL A 332 3.12 -17.12 1.97
N PRO A 333 2.86 -16.98 0.65
CA PRO A 333 1.55 -17.26 0.05
C PRO A 333 1.18 -18.76 0.09
N VAL A 334 -0.11 -19.07 -0.14
CA VAL A 334 -0.55 -20.43 -0.46
C VAL A 334 -0.18 -20.79 -1.90
N THR A 335 0.19 -22.05 -2.15
CA THR A 335 0.63 -22.53 -3.47
C THR A 335 -0.28 -23.61 -4.06
N ASP A 336 -1.08 -24.29 -3.24
CA ASP A 336 -1.88 -25.47 -3.59
C ASP A 336 -3.40 -25.25 -3.41
N ALA A 337 -3.87 -24.01 -3.56
CA ALA A 337 -5.28 -23.66 -3.46
C ALA A 337 -5.96 -23.45 -4.82
N GLN A 338 -7.28 -23.64 -4.87
CA GLN A 338 -8.10 -23.44 -6.07
C GLN A 338 -8.34 -21.96 -6.39
N CYS A 339 -8.41 -21.08 -5.39
CA CYS A 339 -8.54 -19.62 -5.49
C CYS A 339 -9.54 -19.10 -6.55
N SER A 340 -9.53 -17.79 -6.85
CA SER A 340 -10.16 -17.08 -7.98
C SER A 340 -11.06 -17.93 -8.89
N ALA A 341 -12.28 -18.25 -8.46
CA ALA A 341 -13.24 -19.05 -9.23
C ALA A 341 -12.72 -20.40 -9.81
N GLY A 342 -11.68 -21.00 -9.20
CA GLY A 342 -11.11 -22.28 -9.61
C GLY A 342 -9.86 -22.21 -10.50
N HIS A 343 -9.28 -21.02 -10.71
CA HIS A 343 -8.12 -20.83 -11.59
C HIS A 343 -6.74 -21.08 -10.94
N GLY A 344 -6.72 -21.47 -9.67
CA GLY A 344 -5.53 -21.85 -8.92
C GLY A 344 -4.63 -20.67 -8.55
N VAL A 345 -3.41 -21.00 -8.13
CA VAL A 345 -2.32 -20.04 -7.84
C VAL A 345 -1.36 -19.96 -9.03
N LEU A 346 -0.83 -18.75 -9.28
CA LEU A 346 0.08 -18.45 -10.38
C LEU A 346 1.33 -19.34 -10.33
N GLU A 347 1.72 -19.90 -11.48
CA GLU A 347 2.84 -20.87 -11.55
C GLU A 347 4.17 -20.28 -11.08
N SER A 348 4.44 -19.00 -11.33
CA SER A 348 5.65 -18.36 -10.81
C SER A 348 5.64 -18.24 -9.29
N VAL A 349 4.48 -18.08 -8.66
CA VAL A 349 4.32 -18.09 -7.20
C VAL A 349 4.55 -19.50 -6.66
N LYS A 350 3.92 -20.51 -7.29
CA LYS A 350 4.14 -21.93 -6.93
C LYS A 350 5.62 -22.30 -6.99
N ALA A 351 6.31 -21.93 -8.08
CA ALA A 351 7.73 -22.20 -8.25
C ALA A 351 8.60 -21.47 -7.21
N ALA A 352 8.32 -20.20 -6.93
CA ALA A 352 9.08 -19.40 -5.96
C ALA A 352 8.92 -19.89 -4.51
N PHE A 353 7.77 -20.50 -4.18
CA PHE A 353 7.43 -20.91 -2.81
C PHE A 353 7.17 -22.42 -2.65
N ALA A 354 7.64 -23.25 -3.60
CA ALA A 354 7.31 -24.68 -3.67
C ALA A 354 7.61 -25.48 -2.38
N GLU A 355 8.66 -25.09 -1.66
CA GLU A 355 9.10 -25.77 -0.42
C GLU A 355 8.70 -24.99 0.85
N SER A 356 7.89 -23.94 0.72
CA SER A 356 7.52 -23.07 1.83
C SER A 356 6.12 -23.42 2.37
N THR A 357 5.94 -23.27 3.68
CA THR A 357 4.63 -23.41 4.31
C THR A 357 3.90 -22.06 4.29
N PRO A 358 2.62 -22.00 3.88
CA PRO A 358 1.86 -20.75 3.89
C PRO A 358 1.79 -20.15 5.30
N THR A 359 1.97 -18.83 5.41
CA THR A 359 1.99 -18.15 6.72
C THR A 359 0.59 -18.05 7.33
N TYR A 360 -0.42 -17.80 6.50
CA TYR A 360 -1.80 -17.62 6.91
C TYR A 360 -2.74 -18.53 6.13
N ASN A 361 -3.97 -18.66 6.61
CA ASN A 361 -5.03 -19.28 5.84
C ASN A 361 -5.58 -18.30 4.80
N TYR A 362 -4.85 -18.17 3.69
CA TYR A 362 -5.20 -17.28 2.58
C TYR A 362 -6.49 -17.65 1.82
N THR A 363 -7.10 -18.79 2.13
CA THR A 363 -8.43 -19.15 1.62
C THR A 363 -9.58 -18.54 2.44
N SER A 364 -9.27 -17.88 3.57
CA SER A 364 -10.23 -17.06 4.32
C SER A 364 -10.61 -15.80 3.52
N PRO A 365 -11.88 -15.34 3.57
CA PRO A 365 -12.33 -14.14 2.86
C PRO A 365 -11.82 -12.82 3.45
N TYR A 366 -11.16 -12.87 4.61
CA TYR A 366 -10.53 -11.73 5.27
C TYR A 366 -9.22 -12.15 5.93
N PRO A 367 -8.30 -11.19 6.16
CA PRO A 367 -7.09 -11.41 6.95
C PRO A 367 -7.41 -11.98 8.34
N TRP A 368 -6.85 -13.16 8.63
CA TRP A 368 -7.10 -13.91 9.86
C TRP A 368 -5.80 -14.49 10.40
N ASP A 369 -5.59 -14.31 11.71
CA ASP A 369 -4.43 -14.87 12.42
C ASP A 369 -4.80 -15.23 13.86
N ALA A 370 -5.10 -16.53 14.08
CA ALA A 370 -5.39 -17.06 15.41
C ALA A 370 -4.22 -16.93 16.40
N LYS A 371 -2.96 -16.92 15.93
CA LYS A 371 -1.79 -16.86 16.82
C LYS A 371 -1.75 -15.54 17.58
N ASN A 372 -2.14 -14.46 16.91
CA ASN A 372 -2.14 -13.12 17.48
C ASN A 372 -3.57 -12.60 17.79
N GLY A 373 -4.58 -13.46 17.69
CA GLY A 373 -5.97 -13.11 17.99
C GLY A 373 -6.59 -12.11 17.01
N TYR A 374 -6.04 -11.99 15.80
CA TYR A 374 -6.51 -11.05 14.79
C TYR A 374 -7.61 -11.71 13.95
N ASN A 375 -8.82 -11.13 14.03
CA ASN A 375 -10.06 -11.67 13.45
C ASN A 375 -10.40 -13.12 13.85
N ALA A 376 -9.80 -13.64 14.93
CA ALA A 376 -9.94 -15.04 15.34
C ALA A 376 -11.39 -15.45 15.67
N ASP A 377 -12.20 -14.51 16.15
CA ASP A 377 -13.60 -14.71 16.53
C ASP A 377 -14.60 -14.36 15.41
N VAL A 378 -14.10 -13.99 14.23
CA VAL A 378 -14.93 -13.73 13.04
C VAL A 378 -15.30 -15.07 12.41
N THR A 379 -16.53 -15.18 11.92
CA THR A 379 -17.02 -16.40 11.26
C THR A 379 -17.35 -16.11 9.81
N ALA A 380 -17.05 -17.08 8.94
CA ALA A 380 -17.41 -17.07 7.53
C ALA A 380 -18.00 -18.41 7.12
N THR A 381 -19.10 -18.38 6.38
CA THR A 381 -19.77 -19.58 5.86
C THR A 381 -20.07 -19.40 4.38
N ARG A 382 -20.04 -20.48 3.59
CA ARG A 382 -20.59 -20.46 2.25
C ARG A 382 -21.99 -21.08 2.28
N PRO A 383 -22.99 -20.46 1.63
CA PRO A 383 -24.24 -21.13 1.33
C PRO A 383 -23.95 -22.48 0.66
N THR A 384 -24.51 -23.56 1.20
CA THR A 384 -24.50 -24.83 0.46
C THR A 384 -25.49 -24.66 -0.67
N ASN A 385 -25.04 -24.77 -1.92
CA ASN A 385 -25.95 -24.85 -3.05
C ASN A 385 -26.92 -26.00 -2.75
N GLY A 386 -28.18 -25.67 -2.50
CA GLY A 386 -29.25 -26.65 -2.43
C GLY A 386 -29.13 -27.51 -3.69
N THR A 387 -29.10 -28.83 -3.49
CA THR A 387 -29.07 -29.81 -4.57
C THR A 387 -30.07 -29.39 -5.64
N VAL A 388 -29.56 -28.93 -6.79
CA VAL A 388 -30.39 -28.76 -7.98
C VAL A 388 -30.87 -30.16 -8.31
N THR A 389 -32.12 -30.45 -7.95
CA THR A 389 -32.81 -31.63 -8.44
C THR A 389 -33.04 -31.33 -9.91
N ASN A 390 -32.14 -31.85 -10.75
CA ASN A 390 -32.34 -31.92 -12.19
C ASN A 390 -33.64 -32.70 -12.43
N THR A 391 -34.75 -31.99 -12.57
CA THR A 391 -35.86 -32.47 -13.38
C THR A 391 -35.36 -32.46 -14.82
N THR A 392 -35.01 -33.65 -15.27
CA THR A 392 -34.70 -34.01 -16.65
C THR A 392 -35.67 -33.37 -17.64
N SER A 393 -35.14 -32.56 -18.54
CA SER A 393 -35.63 -32.48 -19.91
C SER A 393 -34.42 -32.57 -20.83
N ASP A 394 -34.40 -33.63 -21.61
CA ASP A 394 -33.42 -34.03 -22.62
C ASP A 394 -32.96 -32.84 -23.50
N ASP A 395 -31.65 -32.63 -23.65
CA ASP A 395 -30.96 -32.92 -24.92
C ASP A 395 -29.45 -32.57 -24.89
N GLU A 396 -28.70 -33.46 -25.56
CA GLU A 396 -27.31 -33.43 -26.02
C GLU A 396 -26.15 -33.36 -25.01
N ASP A 397 -25.72 -34.58 -24.66
CA ASP A 397 -24.41 -34.99 -24.18
C ASP A 397 -23.29 -34.58 -25.17
N VAL A 398 -22.41 -33.67 -24.75
CA VAL A 398 -21.07 -33.53 -25.32
C VAL A 398 -20.07 -33.83 -24.20
N THR A 399 -19.76 -35.12 -24.03
CA THR A 399 -18.57 -35.58 -23.33
C THR A 399 -17.32 -34.98 -23.97
N LEU A 400 -16.66 -34.03 -23.29
CA LEU A 400 -15.26 -33.71 -23.57
C LEU A 400 -14.36 -34.70 -22.82
N SER A 401 -14.10 -35.80 -23.52
CA SER A 401 -13.07 -36.78 -23.23
C SER A 401 -11.70 -36.14 -23.06
N ASN A 402 -10.93 -36.64 -22.08
CA ASN A 402 -9.47 -36.56 -21.95
C ASN A 402 -8.74 -36.18 -23.25
N ALA A 403 -8.31 -34.92 -23.35
CA ALA A 403 -7.29 -34.49 -24.29
C ALA A 403 -6.08 -34.00 -23.50
N ALA A 404 -5.09 -34.87 -23.36
CA ALA A 404 -3.73 -34.44 -23.05
C ALA A 404 -3.24 -33.61 -24.24
N VAL A 405 -3.15 -32.29 -24.05
CA VAL A 405 -2.51 -31.40 -25.01
C VAL A 405 -1.05 -31.26 -24.60
N LEU A 406 -0.20 -32.03 -25.29
CA LEU A 406 1.22 -31.71 -25.43
C LEU A 406 1.31 -30.49 -26.35
N LEU A 407 1.82 -29.37 -25.86
CA LEU A 407 2.31 -28.29 -26.69
C LEU A 407 3.78 -28.05 -26.35
N ASP A 408 4.59 -28.42 -27.34
CA ASP A 408 6.02 -28.26 -27.48
C ASP A 408 6.30 -26.95 -28.25
N GLU A 409 7.34 -26.24 -27.81
CA GLU A 409 8.08 -25.11 -28.40
C GLU A 409 7.39 -23.80 -28.89
N ALA A 410 8.00 -22.68 -28.44
CA ALA A 410 8.15 -21.32 -29.02
C ALA A 410 7.75 -20.21 -28.00
N ASP A 411 8.57 -19.25 -27.57
CA ASP A 411 9.87 -18.75 -28.02
C ASP A 411 10.76 -18.43 -26.82
N ILE A 412 12.00 -18.89 -26.93
CA ILE A 412 13.12 -18.62 -26.03
C ILE A 412 13.78 -17.32 -26.47
N PHE A 413 13.75 -16.28 -25.64
CA PHE A 413 14.79 -15.24 -25.68
C PHE A 413 15.90 -15.66 -24.72
N LEU A 414 16.95 -16.24 -25.29
CA LEU A 414 18.24 -16.47 -24.65
C LEU A 414 19.03 -15.17 -24.67
N GLU A 415 19.23 -14.56 -23.50
CA GLU A 415 20.42 -13.76 -23.25
C GLU A 415 21.33 -14.52 -22.28
N GLU A 416 22.60 -14.61 -22.66
CA GLU A 416 23.66 -15.37 -22.02
C GLU A 416 23.97 -14.74 -20.64
N ARG A 417 23.66 -15.46 -19.54
CA ARG A 417 24.00 -15.00 -18.18
C ARG A 417 25.49 -15.17 -17.92
N SER A 418 26.15 -14.11 -17.48
CA SER A 418 27.57 -14.17 -17.10
C SER A 418 27.73 -14.56 -15.61
N PRO A 419 28.85 -15.17 -15.21
CA PRO A 419 29.15 -15.46 -13.81
C PRO A 419 29.24 -14.23 -12.89
N ALA A 420 29.22 -13.00 -13.43
CA ALA A 420 29.20 -11.76 -12.64
C ALA A 420 27.86 -11.51 -11.93
N ASP A 421 26.77 -12.15 -12.37
CA ASP A 421 25.42 -11.95 -11.81
C ASP A 421 25.18 -12.71 -10.49
N LEU A 422 26.12 -13.56 -10.05
CA LEU A 422 26.01 -14.39 -8.84
C LEU A 422 26.73 -13.83 -7.60
N GLN A 423 27.34 -12.64 -7.67
CA GLN A 423 28.10 -12.04 -6.56
C GLN A 423 27.53 -10.73 -5.97
N HIS A 424 26.33 -10.29 -6.35
CA HIS A 424 25.71 -9.08 -5.80
C HIS A 424 24.59 -9.39 -4.79
N ASN A 425 24.85 -10.21 -3.77
CA ASN A 425 23.91 -10.45 -2.67
C ASN A 425 24.58 -10.34 -1.28
N ALA A 426 25.45 -9.35 -1.10
CA ALA A 426 26.08 -9.08 0.19
C ALA A 426 26.11 -7.59 0.53
N LEU A 427 25.19 -7.18 1.42
CA LEU A 427 25.33 -6.19 2.52
C LEU A 427 25.69 -4.70 2.22
N VAL A 428 24.79 -3.78 2.64
CA VAL A 428 24.95 -2.58 3.54
C VAL A 428 24.27 -1.25 3.09
N ILE A 429 23.14 -0.90 3.76
CA ILE A 429 22.79 0.27 4.62
C ILE A 429 23.35 1.73 4.39
N GLN A 430 22.40 2.72 4.39
CA GLN A 430 22.43 4.19 4.78
C GLN A 430 22.97 5.27 3.79
N ILE A 431 22.48 6.54 3.63
CA ILE A 431 21.68 7.55 4.39
C ILE A 431 20.86 8.50 3.45
N LYS A 432 19.80 9.10 4.04
CA LYS A 432 18.75 10.08 3.61
C LYS A 432 19.16 11.43 2.97
N SER A 433 18.19 12.06 2.28
CA SER A 433 17.99 13.52 2.26
C SER A 433 16.60 13.93 2.79
N ALA A 434 16.51 15.14 3.34
CA ALA A 434 15.40 15.69 4.12
C ALA A 434 14.28 16.33 3.27
N THR A 435 13.02 16.23 3.73
CA THR A 435 11.93 17.20 3.49
C THR A 435 10.77 16.93 4.48
N ASP A 436 10.25 18.01 5.04
CA ASP A 436 9.30 18.06 6.14
C ASP A 436 7.84 17.82 5.69
N ILE A 437 7.18 16.85 6.33
CA ILE A 437 5.70 16.76 6.44
C ILE A 437 5.45 16.26 7.86
N ALA A 438 4.83 17.11 8.68
CA ALA A 438 4.54 16.85 10.09
C ALA A 438 3.22 16.09 10.22
N LEU A 439 3.27 14.80 10.56
CA LEU A 439 2.14 14.11 11.18
C LEU A 439 2.13 14.38 12.68
N SER A 440 0.93 14.52 13.25
CA SER A 440 0.69 14.82 14.66
C SER A 440 1.32 13.80 15.62
N ALA A 441 1.64 14.25 16.84
CA ALA A 441 2.14 13.38 17.89
C ALA A 441 1.05 12.38 18.33
N PRO A 442 1.34 11.07 18.38
CA PRO A 442 0.36 10.05 18.76
C PRO A 442 -0.02 10.17 20.25
N ARG A 443 -1.19 9.61 20.62
CA ARG A 443 -1.61 9.48 22.03
C ARG A 443 -0.49 8.80 22.87
N PRO A 444 -0.40 9.05 24.19
CA PRO A 444 0.71 8.56 25.02
C PRO A 444 0.94 7.04 24.97
N ASP A 445 -0.13 6.27 24.85
CA ASP A 445 -0.16 4.81 24.65
C ASP A 445 0.38 4.39 23.26
N GLY A 446 0.03 5.14 22.21
CA GLY A 446 0.57 4.96 20.86
C GLY A 446 2.07 5.26 20.77
N CYS A 447 2.56 6.28 21.47
CA CYS A 447 3.98 6.63 21.51
C CYS A 447 4.84 5.49 22.12
N GLN A 448 4.37 4.88 23.21
CA GLN A 448 5.04 3.73 23.83
C GLN A 448 5.15 2.53 22.89
N ARG A 449 4.10 2.24 22.11
CA ARG A 449 4.10 1.17 21.11
C ARG A 449 5.14 1.40 20.01
N ILE A 450 5.22 2.63 19.48
CA ILE A 450 6.20 3.00 18.46
C ILE A 450 7.63 2.84 18.98
N TRP A 451 7.91 3.32 20.21
CA TRP A 451 9.20 3.12 20.87
C TRP A 451 9.55 1.63 21.01
N ASN A 452 8.61 0.81 21.47
CA ASN A 452 8.80 -0.63 21.61
C ASN A 452 9.07 -1.31 20.25
N ASN A 453 8.34 -0.94 19.19
CA ASN A 453 8.51 -1.48 17.85
C ASN A 453 9.94 -1.22 17.32
N PHE A 454 10.43 0.01 17.43
CA PHE A 454 11.81 0.31 16.99
C PHE A 454 12.89 -0.28 17.90
N ILE A 455 12.66 -0.37 19.21
CA ILE A 455 13.59 -1.04 20.13
C ILE A 455 13.69 -2.53 19.80
N ASN A 456 12.58 -3.21 19.49
CA ASN A 456 12.58 -4.62 19.09
C ASN A 456 13.38 -4.88 17.82
N ARG A 457 13.38 -3.94 16.87
CA ARG A 457 14.18 -4.03 15.63
C ARG A 457 15.68 -4.02 15.87
N LEU A 458 16.15 -3.42 16.96
CA LEU A 458 17.58 -3.38 17.27
C LEU A 458 18.17 -4.78 17.44
N ASP A 459 17.38 -5.73 17.95
CA ASP A 459 17.80 -7.12 18.18
C ASP A 459 18.23 -7.83 16.88
N HIS A 460 17.64 -7.44 15.75
CA HIS A 460 17.89 -8.04 14.43
C HIS A 460 18.81 -7.19 13.54
N SER A 461 19.21 -6.01 14.02
CA SER A 461 20.00 -5.03 13.25
C SER A 461 21.52 -5.23 13.31
N GLY A 462 22.00 -6.22 14.07
CA GLY A 462 23.43 -6.42 14.34
C GLY A 462 24.06 -5.37 15.28
N VAL A 463 23.27 -4.40 15.77
CA VAL A 463 23.73 -3.40 16.74
C VAL A 463 23.78 -4.02 18.14
N LYS A 464 24.92 -3.90 18.82
CA LYS A 464 25.02 -4.26 20.25
C LYS A 464 24.19 -3.29 21.09
N ALA A 465 23.03 -3.73 21.58
CA ALA A 465 22.10 -2.93 22.36
C ALA A 465 21.59 -3.66 23.62
N HIS A 466 21.39 -2.93 24.71
CA HIS A 466 20.74 -3.42 25.92
C HIS A 466 19.21 -3.31 25.80
N ILE A 467 18.60 -4.19 25.01
CA ILE A 467 17.17 -4.16 24.66
C ILE A 467 16.27 -4.10 25.90
N ASP A 468 16.50 -4.96 26.89
CA ASP A 468 15.68 -5.00 28.11
C ASP A 468 15.73 -3.67 28.87
N LYS A 469 16.92 -3.08 29.00
CA LYS A 469 17.08 -1.77 29.67
C LYS A 469 16.43 -0.63 28.89
N LEU A 470 16.38 -0.75 27.57
CA LEU A 470 15.71 0.22 26.70
C LEU A 470 14.19 0.12 26.89
N LYS A 471 13.64 -1.10 26.91
CA LYS A 471 12.23 -1.39 27.19
C LYS A 471 11.80 -0.88 28.56
N ASP A 472 12.60 -1.11 29.61
CA ASP A 472 12.36 -0.62 30.98
C ASP A 472 12.27 0.92 31.09
N LYS A 473 12.65 1.64 30.03
CA LYS A 473 12.65 3.11 30.00
C LYS A 473 11.73 3.68 28.93
N VAL A 474 10.92 2.86 28.27
CA VAL A 474 9.97 3.33 27.24
C VAL A 474 8.98 4.34 27.79
N ASP A 475 8.48 4.16 29.02
CA ASP A 475 7.58 5.15 29.65
C ASP A 475 8.24 6.54 29.75
N MET A 476 9.52 6.58 30.11
CA MET A 476 10.29 7.83 30.22
C MET A 476 10.61 8.42 28.85
N LEU A 477 10.90 7.59 27.85
CA LEU A 477 11.19 8.02 26.48
C LEU A 477 9.93 8.56 25.79
N SER A 478 8.77 7.93 26.04
CA SER A 478 7.47 8.28 25.47
C SER A 478 6.83 9.51 26.13
N ALA A 479 7.35 9.95 27.28
CA ALA A 479 6.95 11.21 27.91
C ALA A 479 7.40 12.46 27.13
N HIS A 480 8.21 12.29 26.08
CA HIS A 480 8.62 13.38 25.19
C HIS A 480 7.66 13.40 24.00
N GLU A 481 7.18 14.59 23.62
CA GLU A 481 6.24 14.78 22.50
C GLU A 481 6.95 14.62 21.15
N LEU A 482 7.35 13.39 20.82
CA LEU A 482 8.00 13.05 19.55
C LEU A 482 7.04 12.28 18.64
N ASN A 483 7.00 12.62 17.36
CA ASN A 483 6.29 11.85 16.34
C ASN A 483 7.09 10.60 15.90
N GLY A 484 6.46 9.69 15.16
CA GLY A 484 7.08 8.42 14.76
C GLY A 484 8.37 8.57 13.93
N ARG A 485 8.49 9.66 13.15
CA ARG A 485 9.69 9.96 12.35
C ARG A 485 10.84 10.45 13.23
N GLU A 486 10.54 11.27 14.22
CA GLU A 486 11.49 11.76 15.23
C GLU A 486 11.99 10.61 16.12
N ILE A 487 11.11 9.71 16.55
CA ILE A 487 11.49 8.51 17.31
C ILE A 487 12.46 7.64 16.48
N ARG A 488 12.14 7.39 15.20
CA ARG A 488 13.05 6.66 14.29
C ARG A 488 14.40 7.36 14.18
N ASN A 489 14.41 8.68 13.94
CA ASN A 489 15.63 9.47 13.81
C ASN A 489 16.47 9.44 15.09
N ALA A 490 15.81 9.52 16.25
CA ALA A 490 16.45 9.46 17.55
C ALA A 490 17.12 8.10 17.77
N ILE A 491 16.45 7.00 17.42
CA ILE A 491 17.01 5.64 17.50
C ILE A 491 18.17 5.46 16.52
N GLN A 492 18.02 5.88 15.27
CA GLN A 492 19.09 5.82 14.27
C GLN A 492 20.31 6.65 14.66
N THR A 493 20.11 7.83 15.24
CA THR A 493 21.23 8.67 15.69
C THR A 493 21.88 8.07 16.93
N ALA A 494 21.07 7.50 17.83
CA ALA A 494 21.57 6.85 19.03
C ALA A 494 22.34 5.57 18.75
N THR A 495 22.14 4.89 17.61
CA THR A 495 22.94 3.71 17.24
C THR A 495 24.34 4.08 16.75
N LEU A 496 24.54 5.28 16.18
CA LEU A 496 25.84 5.76 15.68
C LEU A 496 26.80 6.19 16.79
N LEU A 497 26.28 6.78 17.87
CA LEU A 497 27.05 7.27 19.03
C LEU A 497 27.87 6.17 19.74
N PRO A 498 27.31 4.99 20.06
CA PRO A 498 28.03 3.87 20.65
C PRO A 498 28.97 3.17 19.67
N GLN A 499 28.63 3.10 18.37
CA GLN A 499 29.50 2.50 17.34
C GLN A 499 30.83 3.25 17.21
N PHE A 500 30.80 4.59 17.29
CA PHE A 500 32.02 5.40 17.28
C PHE A 500 32.86 5.26 18.57
N ARG A 501 32.24 4.84 19.68
CA ARG A 501 32.87 4.74 21.01
C ARG A 501 33.13 3.29 21.47
N GLY A 502 32.80 2.29 20.65
CA GLY A 502 32.86 0.88 21.01
C GLY A 502 31.94 0.49 22.19
N GLN A 503 30.85 1.23 22.40
CA GLN A 503 29.92 1.03 23.52
C GLN A 503 28.66 0.27 23.08
N THR A 504 27.97 -0.35 24.04
CA THR A 504 26.65 -0.95 23.83
C THR A 504 25.57 0.14 23.91
N LEU A 505 24.65 0.16 22.96
CA LEU A 505 23.50 1.06 22.98
C LEU A 505 22.65 0.82 24.23
N GLY A 506 22.18 1.90 24.86
CA GLY A 506 21.42 1.84 26.09
C GLY A 506 20.69 3.16 26.35
N PRO A 507 19.83 3.24 27.39
CA PRO A 507 18.89 4.35 27.58
C PRO A 507 19.54 5.74 27.65
N ARG A 508 20.77 5.81 28.15
CA ARG A 508 21.54 7.05 28.23
C ARG A 508 21.77 7.69 26.86
N HIS A 509 22.06 6.89 25.84
CA HIS A 509 22.36 7.38 24.50
C HIS A 509 21.11 7.96 23.82
N LEU A 510 19.97 7.28 23.96
CA LEU A 510 18.69 7.81 23.48
C LEU A 510 18.31 9.10 24.20
N LYS A 511 18.47 9.15 25.52
CA LYS A 511 18.21 10.38 26.29
C LYS A 511 19.09 11.55 25.85
N GLU A 512 20.35 11.29 25.50
CA GLU A 512 21.27 12.31 25.01
C GLU A 512 20.86 12.83 23.62
N VAL A 513 20.47 11.94 22.71
CA VAL A 513 19.96 12.31 21.39
C VAL A 513 18.65 13.09 21.47
N ILE A 514 17.66 12.59 22.22
CA ILE A 514 16.37 13.27 22.40
C ILE A 514 16.58 14.65 23.01
N LYS A 515 17.49 14.78 24.00
CA LYS A 515 17.81 16.08 24.59
C LYS A 515 18.37 17.05 23.55
N VAL A 516 19.31 16.61 22.71
CA VAL A 516 19.90 17.46 21.66
C VAL A 516 18.86 17.82 20.60
N SER A 517 17.99 16.87 20.22
CA SER A 517 16.86 17.13 19.32
C SER A 517 15.91 18.19 19.89
N ASN A 518 15.55 18.09 21.17
CA ASN A 518 14.69 19.07 21.83
C ASN A 518 15.37 20.45 21.97
N GLU A 519 16.67 20.49 22.28
CA GLU A 519 17.44 21.75 22.32
C GLU A 519 17.52 22.41 20.94
N PHE A 520 17.60 21.61 19.87
CA PHE A 520 17.58 22.10 18.50
C PHE A 520 16.21 22.63 18.07
N GLU A 521 15.12 21.92 18.38
CA GLU A 521 13.75 22.39 18.14
C GLU A 521 13.44 23.67 18.92
N GLN A 522 13.91 23.76 20.17
CA GLN A 522 13.77 24.97 20.97
C GLN A 522 14.59 26.12 20.39
N HIS A 523 15.79 25.85 19.86
CA HIS A 523 16.58 26.85 19.15
C HIS A 523 15.92 27.34 17.84
N LEU A 524 15.30 26.42 17.08
CA LEU A 524 14.51 26.78 15.90
C LEU A 524 13.29 27.62 16.27
N THR A 525 12.62 27.28 17.37
CA THR A 525 11.50 28.04 17.93
C THR A 525 11.92 29.45 18.33
N ASP A 526 13.05 29.58 19.04
CA ASP A 526 13.62 30.86 19.46
C ASP A 526 14.08 31.72 18.26
N PHE A 527 14.63 31.09 17.22
CA PHE A 527 15.11 31.77 16.02
C PHE A 527 13.97 32.23 15.10
N HIS A 528 12.88 31.46 15.03
CA HIS A 528 11.77 31.71 14.14
C HIS A 528 10.55 32.36 14.80
N GLY A 529 10.58 32.55 16.12
CA GLY A 529 9.51 33.17 16.93
C GLY A 529 8.28 32.29 17.17
N HIS A 530 8.23 31.10 16.58
CA HIS A 530 7.15 30.14 16.66
C HIS A 530 7.72 28.73 16.57
N SER A 531 7.13 27.80 17.32
CA SER A 531 7.46 26.39 17.22
C SER A 531 7.08 25.82 15.86
N SER A 532 7.72 24.71 15.46
CA SER A 532 7.45 23.96 14.23
C SER A 532 5.94 23.65 14.10
N SER A 533 5.29 23.36 15.24
CA SER A 533 3.86 23.11 15.37
C SER A 533 2.97 24.37 15.29
N GLU A 534 3.44 25.53 15.77
CA GLU A 534 2.74 26.82 15.61
C GLU A 534 2.86 27.38 14.19
N ARG A 535 3.99 27.16 13.52
CA ARG A 535 4.18 27.57 12.12
C ARG A 535 3.25 26.80 11.18
N ALA A 536 3.08 25.50 11.41
CA ALA A 536 2.08 24.69 10.70
C ALA A 536 0.65 25.22 10.94
N ARG A 537 0.35 25.67 12.16
CA ARG A 537 -0.96 26.27 12.50
C ARG A 537 -1.20 27.62 11.81
N VAL A 538 -0.17 28.45 11.68
CA VAL A 538 -0.25 29.77 11.01
C VAL A 538 -0.25 29.64 9.48
N GLN A 539 0.35 28.58 8.93
CA GLN A 539 0.35 28.27 7.48
C GLN A 539 -0.88 27.48 7.02
N GLY A 540 -1.83 27.19 7.90
CA GLY A 540 -3.07 26.47 7.57
C GLY A 540 -2.89 24.96 7.35
N THR A 541 -1.73 24.38 7.71
CA THR A 541 -1.41 22.96 7.57
C THR A 541 -1.74 22.13 8.82
N ARG A 542 -2.50 22.70 9.77
CA ARG A 542 -3.08 21.99 10.92
C ARG A 542 -4.45 22.58 11.23
N ALA A 543 -5.51 21.78 11.07
CA ALA A 543 -6.81 22.04 11.69
C ALA A 543 -6.84 21.36 13.05
N ASP A 544 -7.15 22.14 14.08
CA ASP A 544 -7.66 21.64 15.36
C ASP A 544 -9.02 20.95 15.20
#